data_AF-A0A531MIL6-F1
#
_entry.id   AF-A0A531MIL6-F1
#
_cell.length_a   1.000
_cell.length_b   1.000
_cell.length_c   1.000
_cell.angle_alpha   90.00
_cell.angle_beta   90.00
_cell.angle_gamma   90.00
#
_symmetry.space_group_name_H-M   'P 1'
#
loop_
_entity.id
_entity.type
_entity.pdbx_description
1 polymer ?
#
loop_
_entity_poly.entity_id
_entity_poly.type
_entity_poly.pdbx_seq_one_letter_code
_entity_poly.pdbx_strand_id
1 'polypeptide(L)'
;ALEAGADRQRVSILGQGDVTARLLVLATGMGDILKRDLGIERRFVHQRQSLTFGFNIRPAGDSTFRHPALTYYGERTSDGIDYLNLFPAADVTRANLFVFRDHRDPWVKALRERPRETLIDTLPGLVKAFGDFEVMDKVESWLTDITVAENCVKDGVVLIGDAYQTSCPAAGTGVSRLLTDVERLCKVHVPQWMASPGMAAAKIASFYGDPAKRAMDARGLHLADFRRRLTIENDLRWRAWRQLHFSRRRIMHGINRLSPSFAARLRGLSRPRLEAAT
;
A
#
# COMPACT_ATOMS: atom_id res chain seq x y z
N ALA A 1 -5.99 -25.20 12.40
CA ALA A 1 -6.87 -25.86 11.41
C ALA A 1 -8.11 -24.99 11.25
N LEU A 2 -8.60 -24.88 10.03
CA LEU A 2 -9.82 -24.16 9.69
C LEU A 2 -10.73 -25.04 8.83
N GLU A 3 -11.99 -25.16 9.26
CA GLU A 3 -13.05 -25.84 8.52
C GLU A 3 -14.20 -24.86 8.27
N ALA A 4 -14.81 -24.97 7.08
CA ALA A 4 -15.89 -24.10 6.65
C ALA A 4 -17.04 -24.92 6.07
N GLY A 5 -18.27 -24.54 6.43
CA GLY A 5 -19.49 -25.12 5.89
C GLY A 5 -20.62 -24.10 5.85
N ALA A 6 -21.74 -24.50 5.25
CA ALA A 6 -22.88 -23.64 4.97
C ALA A 6 -23.49 -23.00 6.23
N ASP A 7 -23.42 -23.63 7.40
CA ASP A 7 -24.06 -23.11 8.63
C ASP A 7 -23.08 -22.60 9.70
N ARG A 8 -21.90 -23.19 9.75
CA ARG A 8 -20.87 -22.93 10.78
C ARG A 8 -19.48 -23.10 10.21
N GLN A 9 -18.54 -22.37 10.80
CA GLN A 9 -17.11 -22.47 10.56
C GLN A 9 -16.45 -22.76 11.91
N ARG A 10 -15.33 -23.48 11.87
CA ARG A 10 -14.60 -23.92 13.04
C ARG A 10 -13.13 -23.56 12.89
N VAL A 11 -12.58 -22.88 13.89
CA VAL A 11 -11.16 -22.53 13.98
C VAL A 11 -10.58 -23.19 15.22
N SER A 12 -9.58 -24.06 15.03
CA SER A 12 -8.84 -24.64 16.14
C SER A 12 -7.65 -23.76 16.49
N ILE A 13 -7.61 -23.27 17.73
CA ILE A 13 -6.57 -22.41 18.28
C ILE A 13 -5.68 -23.23 19.21
N LEU A 14 -4.37 -23.21 18.96
CA LEU A 14 -3.40 -23.98 19.74
C LEU A 14 -3.48 -23.62 21.22
N GLY A 15 -3.72 -24.63 22.07
CA GLY A 15 -3.83 -24.45 23.52
C GLY A 15 -5.12 -23.79 24.01
N GLN A 16 -6.05 -23.41 23.13
CA GLN A 16 -7.31 -22.74 23.49
C GLN A 16 -8.57 -23.49 23.00
N GLY A 17 -8.40 -24.57 22.24
CA GLY A 17 -9.51 -25.38 21.73
C GLY A 17 -10.16 -24.76 20.50
N ASP A 18 -11.45 -25.03 20.31
CA ASP A 18 -12.17 -24.70 19.08
C ASP A 18 -13.15 -23.55 19.26
N VAL A 19 -13.07 -22.60 18.33
CA VAL A 19 -14.03 -21.49 18.21
C VAL A 19 -14.94 -21.78 17.02
N THR A 20 -16.25 -21.71 17.23
CA THR A 20 -17.25 -21.85 16.16
C THR A 20 -17.96 -20.53 15.90
N ALA A 21 -18.22 -20.24 14.62
CA ALA A 21 -18.89 -19.03 14.18
C ALA A 21 -19.85 -19.30 13.02
N ARG A 22 -20.70 -18.32 12.68
CA ARG A 22 -21.54 -18.31 11.46
C ARG A 22 -20.84 -17.70 10.26
N LEU A 23 -19.88 -16.82 10.52
CA LEU A 23 -19.06 -16.14 9.53
C LEU A 23 -17.65 -15.99 10.12
N LEU A 24 -16.65 -16.30 9.30
CA LEU A 24 -15.25 -16.04 9.59
C LEU A 24 -14.71 -14.95 8.64
N VAL A 25 -14.18 -13.87 9.21
CA VAL A 25 -13.53 -12.78 8.46
C VAL A 25 -12.02 -12.93 8.59
N LEU A 26 -11.36 -13.34 7.51
CA LEU A 26 -9.90 -13.48 7.44
C LEU A 26 -9.27 -12.12 7.12
N ALA A 27 -8.74 -11.47 8.16
CA ALA A 27 -7.97 -10.23 8.10
C ALA A 27 -6.47 -10.47 8.39
N THR A 28 -5.93 -11.62 7.95
CA THR A 28 -4.59 -12.11 8.31
C THR A 28 -3.44 -11.43 7.55
N GLY A 29 -3.73 -10.36 6.81
CA GLY A 29 -2.79 -9.74 5.88
C GLY A 29 -2.19 -10.78 4.92
N MET A 30 -0.88 -10.76 4.75
CA MET A 30 -0.15 -11.71 3.90
C MET A 30 0.01 -13.12 4.51
N GLY A 31 -0.54 -13.40 5.70
CA GLY A 31 -0.54 -14.74 6.30
C GLY A 31 -1.37 -15.74 5.48
N ASP A 32 -0.86 -16.95 5.27
CA ASP A 32 -1.45 -17.93 4.33
C ASP A 32 -2.01 -19.20 4.97
N ILE A 33 -1.65 -19.49 6.22
CA ILE A 33 -1.94 -20.79 6.86
C ILE A 33 -3.44 -21.14 6.77
N LEU A 34 -4.31 -20.22 7.19
CA LEU A 34 -5.76 -20.44 7.18
C LEU A 34 -6.37 -20.50 5.77
N LYS A 35 -5.77 -19.83 4.79
CA LYS A 35 -6.25 -19.85 3.40
C LYS A 35 -5.97 -21.21 2.75
N ARG A 36 -4.80 -21.78 3.02
CA ARG A 36 -4.41 -23.11 2.52
C ARG A 36 -5.31 -24.23 3.05
N ASP A 37 -5.71 -24.16 4.32
CA ASP A 37 -6.65 -25.11 4.92
C ASP A 37 -8.00 -25.18 4.14
N LEU A 38 -8.36 -24.10 3.44
CA LEU A 38 -9.60 -24.00 2.64
C LEU A 38 -9.40 -24.22 1.14
N GLY A 39 -8.18 -24.54 0.69
CA GLY A 39 -7.84 -24.60 -0.73
C GLY A 39 -7.95 -23.25 -1.44
N ILE A 40 -7.73 -22.15 -0.71
CA ILE A 40 -7.66 -20.80 -1.26
C ILE A 40 -6.20 -20.50 -1.61
N GLU A 41 -5.96 -20.17 -2.87
CA GLU A 41 -4.62 -19.98 -3.42
C GLU A 41 -4.35 -18.50 -3.71
N ARG A 42 -3.10 -18.18 -4.07
CA ARG A 42 -2.68 -16.83 -4.48
C ARG A 42 -2.25 -16.86 -5.94
N ARG A 43 -2.93 -16.08 -6.77
CA ARG A 43 -2.43 -15.74 -8.09
C ARG A 43 -1.58 -14.48 -8.04
N PHE A 44 -0.40 -14.55 -8.62
CA PHE A 44 0.46 -13.38 -8.82
C PHE A 44 -0.11 -12.51 -9.95
N VAL A 45 -0.46 -11.27 -9.61
CA VAL A 45 -0.78 -10.23 -10.61
C VAL A 45 0.51 -9.58 -11.09
N HIS A 46 1.43 -9.31 -10.17
CA HIS A 46 2.76 -8.79 -10.48
C HIS A 46 3.77 -9.25 -9.43
N GLN A 47 4.81 -9.95 -9.86
CA GLN A 47 5.91 -10.35 -8.98
C GLN A 47 6.89 -9.19 -8.79
N ARG A 48 7.42 -9.01 -7.58
CA ARG A 48 8.44 -8.02 -7.24
C ARG A 48 8.02 -6.60 -7.66
N GLN A 49 6.77 -6.26 -7.36
CA GLN A 49 6.15 -4.98 -7.72
C GLN A 49 6.97 -3.80 -7.22
N SER A 50 7.38 -3.83 -5.96
CA SER A 50 8.10 -2.74 -5.31
C SER A 50 8.97 -3.26 -4.19
N LEU A 51 10.08 -2.58 -3.94
CA LEU A 51 10.93 -2.78 -2.78
C LEU A 51 10.80 -1.56 -1.89
N THR A 52 10.55 -1.78 -0.60
CA THR A 52 10.39 -0.70 0.37
C THR A 52 11.37 -0.86 1.49
N PHE A 53 11.86 0.27 2.01
CA PHE A 53 12.76 0.28 3.14
C PHE A 53 12.23 1.13 4.28
N GLY A 54 12.46 0.67 5.50
CA GLY A 54 12.10 1.35 6.73
C GLY A 54 13.32 1.46 7.64
N PHE A 55 13.58 2.66 8.15
CA PHE A 55 14.63 2.94 9.13
C PHE A 55 14.32 4.24 9.86
N ASN A 56 15.00 4.52 10.95
CA ASN A 56 14.86 5.77 11.67
C ASN A 56 16.11 6.63 11.53
N ILE A 57 15.91 7.94 11.52
CA ILE A 57 16.99 8.94 11.44
C ILE A 57 16.83 9.99 12.54
N ARG A 58 17.94 10.65 12.85
CA ARG A 58 17.99 11.86 13.68
C ARG A 58 18.86 12.92 12.99
N PRO A 59 18.74 14.21 13.36
CA PRO A 59 19.66 15.23 12.88
C PRO A 59 21.11 14.87 13.23
N ALA A 60 22.06 15.21 12.34
CA ALA A 60 23.48 14.99 12.63
C ALA A 60 23.99 16.04 13.64
N GLY A 61 24.76 15.60 14.64
CA GLY A 61 25.26 16.48 15.71
C GLY A 61 24.16 17.30 16.40
N ASP A 62 24.44 18.58 16.65
CA ASP A 62 23.50 19.50 17.32
C ASP A 62 22.54 20.21 16.36
N SER A 63 22.38 19.70 15.13
CA SER A 63 21.52 20.31 14.12
C SER A 63 20.03 19.99 14.33
N THR A 64 19.17 20.70 13.59
CA THR A 64 17.74 20.39 13.52
C THR A 64 17.30 20.23 12.07
N PHE A 65 16.26 19.42 11.83
CA PHE A 65 15.67 19.31 10.51
C PHE A 65 14.94 20.60 10.12
N ARG A 66 15.06 20.99 8.85
CA ARG A 66 14.42 22.19 8.29
C ARG A 66 12.90 22.08 8.26
N HIS A 67 12.39 20.86 8.23
CA HIS A 67 10.97 20.54 8.19
C HIS A 67 10.68 19.36 9.12
N PRO A 68 9.53 19.34 9.82
CA PRO A 68 9.16 18.21 10.66
C PRO A 68 8.87 16.95 9.84
N ALA A 69 8.39 17.10 8.61
CA ALA A 69 8.14 16.00 7.68
C ALA A 69 8.48 16.43 6.25
N LEU A 70 8.89 15.46 5.42
CA LEU A 70 9.24 15.68 4.02
C LEU A 70 8.93 14.44 3.17
N THR A 71 8.24 14.65 2.05
CA THR A 71 8.20 13.67 0.95
C THR A 71 9.18 14.13 -0.13
N TYR A 72 10.25 13.38 -0.32
CA TYR A 72 11.31 13.66 -1.31
C TYR A 72 11.25 12.65 -2.45
N TYR A 73 11.24 13.11 -3.69
CA TYR A 73 11.15 12.24 -4.86
C TYR A 73 12.55 11.92 -5.42
N GLY A 74 12.69 10.80 -6.13
CA GLY A 74 13.91 10.52 -6.89
C GLY A 74 14.27 11.69 -7.80
N GLU A 75 15.57 12.02 -7.87
CA GLU A 75 16.05 13.17 -8.64
C GLU A 75 16.22 12.81 -10.13
N ARG A 76 16.47 11.52 -10.42
CA ARG A 76 16.64 10.96 -11.75
C ARG A 76 15.86 9.65 -11.88
N THR A 77 15.52 9.28 -13.10
CA THR A 77 14.83 8.00 -13.37
C THR A 77 15.73 6.79 -13.08
N SER A 78 17.05 6.93 -13.26
CA SER A 78 18.06 5.92 -12.92
C SER A 78 18.12 5.56 -11.44
N ASP A 79 17.61 6.43 -10.57
CA ASP A 79 17.57 6.20 -9.13
C ASP A 79 16.58 5.08 -8.81
N GLY A 80 15.53 4.92 -9.63
CA GLY A 80 14.46 3.95 -9.39
C GLY A 80 13.67 4.25 -8.10
N ILE A 81 13.84 5.43 -7.52
CA ILE A 81 13.17 5.87 -6.29
C ILE A 81 11.87 6.55 -6.69
N ASP A 82 10.74 6.04 -6.19
CA ASP A 82 9.49 6.77 -6.27
C ASP A 82 9.53 7.95 -5.30
N TYR A 83 9.64 7.67 -4.00
CA TYR A 83 9.83 8.70 -2.99
C TYR A 83 10.39 8.15 -1.67
N LEU A 84 10.99 9.04 -0.90
CA LEU A 84 11.35 8.93 0.50
C LEU A 84 10.35 9.76 1.31
N ASN A 85 9.72 9.15 2.31
CA ASN A 85 8.87 9.86 3.26
C ASN A 85 9.55 9.92 4.63
N LEU A 86 9.72 11.13 5.14
CA LEU A 86 10.32 11.45 6.44
C LEU A 86 9.23 12.08 7.30
N PHE A 87 8.99 11.54 8.50
CA PHE A 87 8.01 12.10 9.42
C PHE A 87 8.34 11.75 10.88
N PRO A 88 7.90 12.56 11.86
CA PRO A 88 8.18 12.30 13.26
C PRO A 88 7.45 11.04 13.74
N ALA A 89 8.14 10.20 14.50
CA ALA A 89 7.61 9.02 15.15
C ALA A 89 8.21 8.96 16.57
N ALA A 90 7.43 9.43 17.56
CA ALA A 90 7.92 9.64 18.92
C ALA A 90 9.17 10.56 18.95
N ASP A 91 10.30 10.06 19.45
CA ASP A 91 11.58 10.75 19.61
C ASP A 91 12.50 10.63 18.39
N VAL A 92 12.08 9.91 17.35
CA VAL A 92 12.85 9.72 16.11
C VAL A 92 12.11 10.24 14.88
N THR A 93 12.81 10.35 13.76
CA THR A 93 12.18 10.57 12.44
C THR A 93 12.16 9.26 11.67
N ARG A 94 10.96 8.75 11.35
CA ARG A 94 10.79 7.55 10.52
C ARG A 94 11.06 7.90 9.06
N ALA A 95 11.89 7.09 8.43
CA ALA A 95 12.15 7.12 7.00
C ALA A 95 11.54 5.88 6.33
N ASN A 96 10.61 6.12 5.39
CA ASN A 96 10.05 5.09 4.53
C ASN A 96 10.42 5.38 3.08
N LEU A 97 11.25 4.53 2.49
CA LEU A 97 11.73 4.68 1.11
C LEU A 97 11.03 3.67 0.20
N PHE A 98 10.50 4.13 -0.93
CA PHE A 98 9.78 3.30 -1.90
C PHE A 98 10.53 3.31 -3.23
N VAL A 99 10.97 2.12 -3.68
CA VAL A 99 11.77 1.99 -4.89
C VAL A 99 11.23 0.89 -5.81
N PHE A 100 11.55 1.05 -7.09
CA PHE A 100 11.26 0.11 -8.17
C PHE A 100 12.59 -0.39 -8.77
N ARG A 101 13.41 -1.02 -7.92
CA ARG A 101 14.70 -1.65 -8.28
C ARG A 101 14.64 -3.16 -8.06
N ASP A 102 15.54 -3.91 -8.70
CA ASP A 102 15.70 -5.33 -8.40
C ASP A 102 16.30 -5.51 -6.99
N HIS A 103 15.80 -6.48 -6.23
CA HIS A 103 16.31 -6.81 -4.89
C HIS A 103 17.80 -7.23 -4.84
N ARG A 104 18.37 -7.66 -5.96
CA ARG A 104 19.78 -8.06 -6.13
C ARG A 104 20.67 -6.92 -6.62
N ASP A 105 20.10 -5.76 -6.90
CA ASP A 105 20.85 -4.60 -7.33
C ASP A 105 21.92 -4.24 -6.28
N PRO A 106 23.19 -4.02 -6.68
CA PRO A 106 24.24 -3.61 -5.75
C PRO A 106 23.88 -2.38 -4.91
N TRP A 107 23.05 -1.48 -5.45
CA TRP A 107 22.54 -0.33 -4.72
C TRP A 107 21.71 -0.73 -3.50
N VAL A 108 20.91 -1.81 -3.59
CA VAL A 108 20.10 -2.31 -2.47
C VAL A 108 20.99 -2.85 -1.34
N LYS A 109 22.10 -3.50 -1.70
CA LYS A 109 23.10 -3.93 -0.72
C LYS A 109 23.78 -2.72 -0.08
N ALA A 110 24.23 -1.76 -0.89
CA ALA A 110 24.87 -0.54 -0.42
C ALA A 110 23.97 0.25 0.53
N LEU A 111 22.67 0.38 0.24
CA LEU A 111 21.71 1.05 1.12
C LEU A 111 21.61 0.37 2.49
N ARG A 112 21.69 -0.96 2.57
CA ARG A 112 21.64 -1.66 3.86
C ARG A 112 22.93 -1.52 4.67
N GLU A 113 24.07 -1.44 4.00
CA GLU A 113 25.40 -1.38 4.63
C GLU A 113 25.81 0.05 5.00
N ARG A 114 25.49 1.01 4.13
CA ARG A 114 25.91 2.42 4.18
C ARG A 114 24.73 3.31 3.77
N PRO A 115 23.65 3.34 4.56
CA PRO A 115 22.39 3.96 4.16
C PRO A 115 22.51 5.45 3.90
N ARG A 116 23.24 6.16 4.77
CA ARG A 116 23.39 7.61 4.67
C ARG A 116 24.15 7.99 3.40
N GLU A 117 25.33 7.40 3.20
CA GLU A 117 26.18 7.65 2.03
C GLU A 117 25.43 7.32 0.75
N THR A 118 24.81 6.14 0.70
CA THR A 118 24.04 5.70 -0.48
C THR A 118 22.89 6.67 -0.79
N LEU A 119 22.19 7.18 0.22
CA LEU A 119 21.10 8.14 0.02
C LEU A 119 21.61 9.50 -0.44
N ILE A 120 22.71 10.01 0.11
CA ILE A 120 23.27 11.31 -0.29
C ILE A 120 23.83 11.24 -1.72
N ASP A 121 24.49 10.14 -2.08
CA ASP A 121 25.02 9.93 -3.44
C ASP A 121 23.88 9.84 -4.47
N THR A 122 22.76 9.21 -4.09
CA THR A 122 21.60 9.03 -4.98
C THR A 122 20.71 10.27 -5.02
N LEU A 123 20.58 10.98 -3.90
CA LEU A 123 19.70 12.14 -3.70
C LEU A 123 20.52 13.34 -3.17
N PRO A 124 21.41 13.93 -3.98
CA PRO A 124 22.33 14.97 -3.52
C PRO A 124 21.62 16.24 -3.01
N GLY A 125 20.38 16.49 -3.43
CA GLY A 125 19.56 17.59 -2.95
C GLY A 125 18.89 17.33 -1.60
N LEU A 126 18.92 16.11 -1.06
CA LEU A 126 18.24 15.73 0.17
C LEU A 126 18.74 16.53 1.39
N VAL A 127 20.07 16.60 1.57
CA VAL A 127 20.68 17.33 2.70
C VAL A 127 20.34 18.82 2.64
N LYS A 128 20.33 19.41 1.44
CA LYS A 128 19.92 20.80 1.25
C LYS A 128 18.45 21.02 1.60
N ALA A 129 17.58 20.06 1.26
CA ALA A 129 16.14 20.18 1.47
C ALA A 129 15.69 19.90 2.92
N PHE A 130 16.29 18.91 3.58
CA PHE A 130 15.83 18.43 4.88
C PHE A 130 16.76 18.78 6.04
N GLY A 131 18.08 18.83 5.77
CA GLY A 131 19.13 18.86 6.80
C GLY A 131 19.96 17.58 6.76
N ASP A 132 21.14 17.63 7.40
CA ASP A 132 21.99 16.46 7.56
C ASP A 132 21.43 15.52 8.64
N PHE A 133 21.73 14.23 8.53
CA PHE A 133 21.12 13.19 9.36
C PHE A 133 22.08 12.03 9.65
N GLU A 134 21.78 11.33 10.73
CA GLU A 134 22.36 10.03 11.09
C GLU A 134 21.27 8.96 11.01
N VAL A 135 21.63 7.76 10.57
CA VAL A 135 20.74 6.60 10.54
C VAL A 135 20.90 5.83 11.84
N MET A 136 19.81 5.67 12.58
CA MET A 136 19.81 5.11 13.93
C MET A 136 19.78 3.59 13.94
N ASP A 137 19.01 3.01 13.02
CA ASP A 137 18.67 1.60 13.03
C ASP A 137 19.10 0.91 11.74
N LYS A 138 19.16 -0.42 11.79
CA LYS A 138 19.33 -1.24 10.60
C LYS A 138 18.19 -0.95 9.61
N VAL A 139 18.56 -0.82 8.34
CA VAL A 139 17.57 -0.68 7.26
C VAL A 139 16.83 -1.99 7.07
N GLU A 140 15.54 -1.97 7.41
CA GLU A 140 14.60 -3.03 7.09
C GLU A 140 14.18 -2.91 5.63
N SER A 141 13.95 -4.05 4.97
CA SER A 141 13.51 -4.06 3.58
C SER A 141 12.38 -5.05 3.38
N TRP A 142 11.40 -4.68 2.58
CA TRP A 142 10.27 -5.52 2.24
C TRP A 142 10.06 -5.56 0.72
N LEU A 143 10.15 -6.76 0.14
CA LEU A 143 9.82 -6.98 -1.26
C LEU A 143 8.34 -7.33 -1.37
N THR A 144 7.60 -6.56 -2.15
CA THR A 144 6.16 -6.76 -2.29
C THR A 144 5.83 -7.40 -3.63
N ASP A 145 5.07 -8.49 -3.59
CA ASP A 145 4.31 -9.01 -4.72
C ASP A 145 2.87 -8.47 -4.68
N ILE A 146 2.28 -8.22 -5.85
CA ILE A 146 0.84 -8.06 -5.97
C ILE A 146 0.23 -9.42 -6.25
N THR A 147 -0.60 -9.88 -5.33
CA THR A 147 -1.32 -11.15 -5.41
C THR A 147 -2.81 -10.94 -5.19
N VAL A 148 -3.63 -11.83 -5.73
CA VAL A 148 -5.08 -11.90 -5.51
C VAL A 148 -5.43 -13.33 -5.12
N ALA A 149 -6.31 -13.48 -4.13
CA ALA A 149 -6.80 -14.77 -3.68
C ALA A 149 -7.74 -15.38 -4.72
N GLU A 150 -7.49 -16.62 -5.08
CA GLU A 150 -8.32 -17.41 -5.98
C GLU A 150 -9.07 -18.49 -5.22
N ASN A 151 -10.17 -18.97 -5.80
CA ASN A 151 -11.06 -19.94 -5.14
C ASN A 151 -11.58 -19.46 -3.77
N CYS A 152 -11.72 -18.15 -3.56
CA CYS A 152 -12.08 -17.54 -2.28
C CYS A 152 -13.58 -17.49 -1.97
N VAL A 153 -14.44 -17.83 -2.94
CA VAL A 153 -15.89 -17.97 -2.72
C VAL A 153 -16.15 -19.31 -2.04
N LYS A 154 -16.13 -19.31 -0.71
CA LYS A 154 -16.36 -20.46 0.17
C LYS A 154 -17.52 -20.17 1.12
N ASP A 155 -18.17 -21.20 1.65
CA ASP A 155 -19.22 -21.01 2.64
C ASP A 155 -18.67 -20.32 3.89
N GLY A 156 -19.30 -19.20 4.27
CA GLY A 156 -19.07 -18.47 5.52
C GLY A 156 -17.64 -18.07 5.85
N VAL A 157 -16.79 -17.94 4.84
CA VAL A 157 -15.45 -17.37 4.98
C VAL A 157 -15.29 -16.21 4.02
N VAL A 158 -14.85 -15.06 4.52
CA VAL A 158 -14.56 -13.88 3.70
C VAL A 158 -13.18 -13.33 4.00
N LEU A 159 -12.45 -12.95 2.96
CA LEU A 159 -11.11 -12.38 3.05
C LEU A 159 -11.17 -10.87 2.81
N ILE A 160 -10.47 -10.10 3.64
CA ILE A 160 -10.41 -8.63 3.51
C ILE A 160 -8.97 -8.11 3.45
N GLY A 161 -8.79 -6.94 2.84
CA GLY A 161 -7.50 -6.28 2.74
C GLY A 161 -6.45 -7.19 2.09
N ASP A 162 -5.24 -7.22 2.67
CA ASP A 162 -4.11 -7.99 2.14
C ASP A 162 -4.32 -9.52 2.20
N ALA A 163 -5.32 -10.01 2.93
CA ALA A 163 -5.68 -11.42 2.87
C ALA A 163 -6.28 -11.79 1.51
N TYR A 164 -7.07 -10.88 0.91
CA TYR A 164 -7.70 -11.06 -0.40
C TYR A 164 -6.82 -10.59 -1.56
N GLN A 165 -6.32 -9.36 -1.54
CA GLN A 165 -5.45 -8.82 -2.58
C GLN A 165 -4.32 -8.09 -1.89
N THR A 166 -3.06 -8.21 -2.29
CA THR A 166 -1.99 -7.37 -1.70
C THR A 166 -1.93 -5.99 -2.37
N SER A 167 -1.51 -4.95 -1.63
CA SER A 167 -1.32 -3.60 -2.17
C SER A 167 0.15 -3.26 -2.38
N CYS A 168 0.45 -2.45 -3.40
CA CYS A 168 1.77 -1.82 -3.51
C CYS A 168 1.88 -0.68 -2.48
N PRO A 169 2.84 -0.72 -1.55
CA PRO A 169 2.97 0.33 -0.53
C PRO A 169 3.24 1.72 -1.13
N ALA A 170 3.95 1.80 -2.26
CA ALA A 170 4.24 3.05 -2.98
C ALA A 170 2.98 3.73 -3.59
N ALA A 171 1.90 2.96 -3.77
CA ALA A 171 0.62 3.47 -4.27
C ALA A 171 -0.23 4.11 -3.17
N GLY A 172 0.02 3.80 -1.89
CA GLY A 172 -0.69 4.39 -0.75
C GLY A 172 -2.17 4.03 -0.65
N THR A 173 -2.63 2.96 -1.30
CA THR A 173 -4.06 2.57 -1.35
C THR A 173 -4.47 1.52 -0.31
N GLY A 174 -3.52 0.90 0.39
CA GLY A 174 -3.77 -0.27 1.24
C GLY A 174 -4.85 -0.03 2.31
N VAL A 175 -4.76 1.09 3.04
CA VAL A 175 -5.73 1.48 4.07
C VAL A 175 -7.10 1.76 3.45
N SER A 176 -7.18 2.56 2.37
CA SER A 176 -8.45 2.89 1.74
C SER A 176 -9.18 1.66 1.21
N ARG A 177 -8.45 0.67 0.69
CA ARG A 177 -9.04 -0.59 0.24
C ARG A 177 -9.55 -1.43 1.42
N LEU A 178 -8.74 -1.62 2.47
CA LEU A 178 -9.19 -2.34 3.67
C LEU A 178 -10.43 -1.68 4.28
N LEU A 179 -10.45 -0.34 4.40
CA LEU A 179 -11.60 0.38 4.94
C LEU A 179 -12.83 0.26 4.04
N THR A 180 -12.65 0.17 2.71
CA THR A 180 -13.76 -0.11 1.80
C THR A 180 -14.33 -1.50 2.05
N ASP A 181 -13.48 -2.54 2.18
CA ASP A 181 -13.91 -3.90 2.52
C ASP A 181 -14.69 -3.94 3.83
N VAL A 182 -14.13 -3.34 4.90
CA VAL A 182 -14.77 -3.26 6.22
C VAL A 182 -16.10 -2.52 6.14
N GLU A 183 -16.15 -1.37 5.45
CA GLU A 183 -17.39 -0.61 5.32
C GLU A 183 -18.46 -1.42 4.58
N ARG A 184 -18.12 -2.04 3.45
CA ARG A 184 -19.07 -2.86 2.68
C ARG A 184 -19.56 -4.04 3.50
N LEU A 185 -18.67 -4.74 4.22
CA LEU A 185 -19.06 -5.85 5.10
C LEU A 185 -20.01 -5.39 6.20
N CYS A 186 -19.63 -4.36 6.96
CA CYS A 186 -20.40 -3.95 8.14
C CYS A 186 -21.73 -3.29 7.79
N LYS A 187 -21.80 -2.48 6.72
CA LYS A 187 -22.99 -1.69 6.40
C LYS A 187 -23.94 -2.36 5.41
N VAL A 188 -23.46 -3.28 4.59
CA VAL A 188 -24.25 -3.89 3.51
C VAL A 188 -24.37 -5.39 3.71
N HIS A 189 -23.25 -6.10 3.61
CA HIS A 189 -23.27 -7.55 3.42
C HIS A 189 -23.59 -8.33 4.68
N VAL A 190 -22.89 -8.09 5.80
CA VAL A 190 -23.11 -8.84 7.05
C VAL A 190 -24.54 -8.68 7.56
N PRO A 191 -25.14 -7.47 7.64
CA PRO A 191 -26.54 -7.34 8.05
C PRO A 191 -27.51 -8.13 7.16
N GLN A 192 -27.35 -8.07 5.84
CA GLN A 192 -28.18 -8.80 4.88
C GLN A 192 -28.00 -10.32 4.99
N TRP A 193 -26.76 -10.78 5.14
CA TRP A 193 -26.46 -12.21 5.29
C TRP A 193 -27.00 -12.77 6.59
N MET A 194 -27.01 -11.99 7.67
CA MET A 194 -27.51 -12.43 8.97
C MET A 194 -29.05 -12.46 9.04
N ALA A 195 -29.74 -11.74 8.14
CA ALA A 195 -31.20 -11.69 8.07
C ALA A 195 -31.86 -13.00 7.59
N SER A 196 -31.10 -13.93 7.01
CA SER A 196 -31.56 -15.27 6.66
C SER A 196 -30.63 -16.35 7.20
N PRO A 197 -31.11 -17.59 7.41
CA PRO A 197 -30.28 -18.72 7.84
C PRO A 197 -29.13 -19.03 6.88
N GLY A 198 -28.12 -19.72 7.40
CA GLY A 198 -26.95 -20.15 6.64
C GLY A 198 -26.03 -19.00 6.18
N MET A 199 -24.88 -19.39 5.66
CA MET A 199 -23.81 -18.56 5.13
C MET A 199 -23.22 -19.20 3.87
N ALA A 200 -24.09 -19.69 2.99
CA ALA A 200 -23.69 -20.33 1.74
C ALA A 200 -22.83 -19.40 0.86
N ALA A 201 -22.01 -20.00 0.00
CA ALA A 201 -21.10 -19.37 -0.92
C ALA A 201 -21.74 -18.24 -1.76
N ALA A 202 -23.03 -18.33 -2.09
CA ALA A 202 -23.76 -17.28 -2.80
C ALA A 202 -23.82 -15.94 -2.02
N LYS A 203 -23.94 -16.00 -0.69
CA LYS A 203 -23.84 -14.80 0.17
C LYS A 203 -22.43 -14.23 0.07
N ILE A 204 -21.41 -15.06 0.24
CA ILE A 204 -20.01 -14.61 0.15
C ILE A 204 -19.66 -14.05 -1.24
N ALA A 205 -20.20 -14.63 -2.31
CA ALA A 205 -20.05 -14.14 -3.66
C ALA A 205 -20.61 -12.71 -3.84
N SER A 206 -21.65 -12.31 -3.10
CA SER A 206 -22.21 -10.95 -3.19
C SER A 206 -21.21 -9.89 -2.72
N PHE A 207 -20.35 -10.21 -1.76
CA PHE A 207 -19.29 -9.30 -1.30
C PHE A 207 -18.21 -9.12 -2.36
N TYR A 208 -17.72 -10.21 -2.95
CA TYR A 208 -16.71 -10.14 -4.02
C TYR A 208 -17.27 -9.53 -5.32
N GLY A 209 -18.58 -9.64 -5.53
CA GLY A 209 -19.30 -9.00 -6.62
C GLY A 209 -19.63 -7.51 -6.39
N ASP A 210 -19.44 -6.98 -5.18
CA ASP A 210 -19.80 -5.61 -4.83
C ASP A 210 -19.07 -4.58 -5.73
N PRO A 211 -19.80 -3.72 -6.46
CA PRO A 211 -19.19 -2.76 -7.38
C PRO A 211 -18.22 -1.79 -6.72
N ALA A 212 -18.49 -1.34 -5.47
CA ALA A 212 -17.61 -0.41 -4.78
C ALA A 212 -16.32 -1.09 -4.34
N LYS A 213 -16.40 -2.34 -3.86
CA LYS A 213 -15.21 -3.16 -3.59
C LYS A 213 -14.38 -3.35 -4.85
N ARG A 214 -14.99 -3.84 -5.93
CA ARG A 214 -14.29 -4.11 -7.20
C ARG A 214 -13.63 -2.86 -7.77
N ALA A 215 -14.32 -1.71 -7.72
CA ALA A 215 -13.76 -0.44 -8.16
C ALA A 215 -12.53 -0.03 -7.33
N MET A 216 -12.56 -0.24 -6.01
CA MET A 216 -11.42 0.07 -5.15
C MET A 216 -10.24 -0.87 -5.39
N ASP A 217 -10.50 -2.17 -5.55
CA ASP A 217 -9.48 -3.18 -5.85
C ASP A 217 -8.80 -2.88 -7.19
N ALA A 218 -9.58 -2.58 -8.24
CA ALA A 218 -9.07 -2.21 -9.56
C ALA A 218 -8.28 -0.91 -9.52
N ARG A 219 -8.76 0.10 -8.78
CA ARG A 219 -8.05 1.37 -8.57
C ARG A 219 -6.69 1.15 -7.90
N GLY A 220 -6.62 0.26 -6.92
CA GLY A 220 -5.36 -0.11 -6.26
C GLY A 220 -4.33 -0.67 -7.24
N LEU A 221 -4.76 -1.60 -8.10
CA LEU A 221 -3.90 -2.19 -9.15
C LEU A 221 -3.44 -1.15 -10.17
N HIS A 222 -4.37 -0.32 -10.67
CA HIS A 222 -4.06 0.73 -11.63
C HIS A 222 -3.07 1.76 -11.06
N LEU A 223 -3.24 2.18 -9.81
CA LEU A 223 -2.30 3.10 -9.17
C LEU A 223 -0.94 2.46 -8.94
N ALA A 224 -0.87 1.16 -8.60
CA ALA A 224 0.41 0.47 -8.46
C ALA A 224 1.18 0.43 -9.80
N ASP A 225 0.52 0.07 -10.90
CA ASP A 225 1.12 0.08 -12.24
C ASP A 225 1.53 1.50 -12.66
N PHE A 226 0.64 2.49 -12.48
CA PHE A 226 0.91 3.88 -12.78
C PHE A 226 2.13 4.41 -12.03
N ARG A 227 2.25 4.14 -10.71
CA ARG A 227 3.38 4.62 -9.90
C ARG A 227 4.68 3.99 -10.36
N ARG A 228 4.68 2.69 -10.64
CA ARG A 228 5.86 1.99 -11.17
C ARG A 228 6.31 2.61 -12.49
N ARG A 229 5.42 2.71 -13.47
CA ARG A 229 5.74 3.27 -14.79
C ARG A 229 6.17 4.73 -14.71
N LEU A 230 5.49 5.53 -13.91
CA LEU A 230 5.85 6.92 -13.67
C LEU A 230 7.29 7.03 -13.15
N THR A 231 7.78 6.10 -12.34
CA THR A 231 9.14 6.14 -11.80
C THR A 231 10.19 5.66 -12.79
N ILE A 232 10.00 4.51 -13.44
CA ILE A 232 11.10 3.81 -14.15
C ILE A 232 11.03 3.86 -15.69
N GLU A 233 9.86 4.11 -16.29
CA GLU A 233 9.74 4.07 -17.76
C GLU A 233 10.33 5.32 -18.41
N ASN A 234 11.15 5.18 -19.45
CA ASN A 234 11.91 6.29 -20.05
C ASN A 234 11.47 6.70 -21.47
N ASP A 235 10.37 6.15 -21.97
CA ASP A 235 9.81 6.58 -23.26
C ASP A 235 9.42 8.09 -23.24
N LEU A 236 9.22 8.68 -24.43
CA LEU A 236 8.87 10.10 -24.56
C LEU A 236 7.59 10.47 -23.80
N ARG A 237 6.62 9.55 -23.80
CA ARG A 237 5.33 9.71 -23.14
C ARG A 237 5.51 9.85 -21.63
N TRP A 238 6.17 8.90 -20.96
CA TRP A 238 6.37 8.90 -19.51
C TRP A 238 7.29 10.02 -19.04
N ARG A 239 8.24 10.47 -19.87
CA ARG A 239 9.00 11.70 -19.61
C ARG A 239 8.10 12.93 -19.55
N ALA A 240 7.20 13.12 -20.53
CA ALA A 240 6.24 14.23 -20.53
C ALA A 240 5.26 14.13 -19.35
N TRP A 241 4.74 12.93 -19.07
CA TRP A 241 3.84 12.69 -17.94
C TRP A 241 4.49 12.98 -16.58
N ARG A 242 5.74 12.60 -16.37
CA ARG A 242 6.50 12.96 -15.16
C ARG A 242 6.63 14.47 -15.01
N GLN A 243 7.06 15.17 -16.06
CA GLN A 243 7.21 16.62 -16.01
C GLN A 243 5.90 17.32 -15.68
N LEU A 244 4.79 16.87 -16.28
CA LEU A 244 3.45 17.37 -15.96
C LEU A 244 3.06 17.07 -14.50
N HIS A 245 3.27 15.84 -14.04
CA HIS A 245 2.93 15.41 -12.68
C HIS A 245 3.66 16.24 -11.62
N PHE A 246 4.98 16.39 -11.76
CA PHE A 246 5.79 17.15 -10.80
C PHE A 246 5.57 18.64 -10.90
N SER A 247 5.34 19.19 -12.09
CA SER A 247 4.98 20.60 -12.27
C SER A 247 3.64 20.91 -11.59
N ARG A 248 2.62 20.07 -11.79
CA ARG A 248 1.33 20.19 -11.08
C ARG A 248 1.50 20.16 -9.56
N ARG A 249 2.32 19.25 -9.04
CA ARG A 249 2.62 19.20 -7.60
C ARG A 249 3.29 20.47 -7.11
N ARG A 250 4.32 20.97 -7.80
CA ARG A 250 5.02 22.22 -7.44
C ARG A 250 4.06 23.41 -7.42
N ILE A 251 3.20 23.53 -8.43
CA ILE A 251 2.14 24.55 -8.49
C ILE A 251 1.21 24.41 -7.29
N MET A 252 0.70 23.20 -7.01
CA MET A 252 -0.15 22.96 -5.84
C MET A 252 0.54 23.25 -4.51
N HIS A 253 1.83 22.97 -4.36
CA HIS A 253 2.60 23.32 -3.17
C HIS A 253 2.74 24.84 -3.03
N GLY A 254 3.00 25.55 -4.12
CA GLY A 254 2.99 27.02 -4.15
C GLY A 254 1.62 27.61 -3.75
N ILE A 255 0.54 27.06 -4.30
CA ILE A 255 -0.83 27.48 -3.96
C ILE A 255 -1.15 27.20 -2.49
N ASN A 256 -0.80 26.02 -1.96
CA ASN A 256 -1.00 25.69 -0.53
C ASN A 256 -0.23 26.66 0.40
N ARG A 257 0.95 27.13 -0.02
CA ARG A 257 1.77 28.07 0.76
C ARG A 257 1.18 29.49 0.77
N LEU A 258 0.46 29.87 -0.30
CA LEU A 258 -0.13 31.19 -0.46
C LEU A 258 -1.59 31.27 0.02
N SER A 259 -2.38 30.20 -0.12
CA SER A 259 -3.78 30.15 0.31
C SER A 259 -4.24 28.70 0.57
N PRO A 260 -4.21 28.24 1.83
CA PRO A 260 -4.68 26.89 2.20
C PRO A 260 -6.15 26.64 1.87
N SER A 261 -7.01 27.67 1.99
CA SER A 261 -8.45 27.59 1.72
C SER A 261 -8.77 27.43 0.23
N PHE A 262 -8.03 28.11 -0.65
CA PHE A 262 -8.18 27.96 -2.10
C PHE A 262 -7.68 26.59 -2.59
N ALA A 263 -6.58 26.09 -2.03
CA ALA A 263 -6.07 24.76 -2.36
C ALA A 263 -7.04 23.64 -1.96
N ALA A 264 -7.73 23.76 -0.82
CA ALA A 264 -8.76 22.81 -0.41
C ALA A 264 -9.94 22.77 -1.41
N ARG A 265 -10.35 23.94 -1.91
CA ARG A 265 -11.42 24.09 -2.91
C ARG A 265 -11.03 23.49 -4.27
N LEU A 266 -9.78 23.69 -4.71
CA LEU A 266 -9.21 23.08 -5.93
C LEU A 266 -9.11 21.54 -5.84
N ARG A 267 -8.74 21.00 -4.67
CA ARG A 267 -8.73 19.55 -4.45
C ARG A 267 -10.13 18.95 -4.50
N GLY A 268 -11.15 19.69 -4.05
CA GLY A 268 -12.56 19.31 -4.16
C GLY A 268 -13.05 19.27 -5.61
N LEU A 269 -12.61 20.20 -6.45
CA LEU A 269 -12.95 20.27 -7.88
C LEU A 269 -12.22 19.23 -8.75
N SER A 270 -11.05 18.77 -8.30
CA SER A 270 -10.20 17.84 -9.05
C SER A 270 -10.55 16.36 -8.86
N ARG A 271 -11.67 16.01 -8.20
CA ARG A 271 -12.22 14.65 -8.26
C ARG A 271 -12.82 14.45 -9.65
N PRO A 272 -12.17 13.71 -10.57
CA PRO A 272 -12.80 13.43 -11.84
C PRO A 272 -13.97 12.48 -11.57
N ARG A 273 -15.18 12.80 -12.04
CA ARG A 273 -16.06 11.76 -12.55
C ARG A 273 -15.35 11.23 -13.79
N LEU A 274 -14.58 10.16 -13.64
CA LEU A 274 -14.13 9.38 -14.79
C LEU A 274 -15.29 8.47 -15.14
N GLU A 275 -16.07 8.90 -16.12
CA GLU A 275 -16.96 8.01 -16.86
C GLU A 275 -16.14 6.82 -17.36
N ALA A 276 -16.75 5.64 -17.25
CA ALA A 276 -16.20 4.42 -17.81
C ALA A 276 -16.02 4.62 -19.32
N ALA A 277 -14.78 4.57 -19.79
CA ALA A 277 -14.54 4.32 -21.19
C ALA A 277 -14.89 2.84 -21.44
N THR A 278 -15.89 2.64 -22.29
CA THR A 278 -16.33 1.37 -22.89
C THR A 278 -15.19 0.55 -23.45
#